data_AF-A0A969E0H9-F1
#
_entry.id   AF-A0A969E0H9-F1
#
_cell.length_a   1.000
_cell.length_b   1.000
_cell.length_c   1.000
_cell.angle_alpha   90.00
_cell.angle_beta   90.00
_cell.angle_gamma   90.00
#
_symmetry.space_group_name_H-M   'P 1'
#
loop_
_entity.id
_entity.type
_entity.pdbx_description
1 polymer ?
#
loop_
_entity_poly.entity_id
_entity_poly.type
_entity_poly.pdbx_seq_one_letter_code
_entity_poly.pdbx_strand_id
1 'polypeptide(L)'
;MPIPQSKETGIVMLADSCEAALRSLKEATSEEALNMVKKIIRARWKDEQLRDSGLTKPELETIANVFVQIWQQFHHKRIPYPASPSAPTPFLPSQPIGG
;
A
#
# COMPACT_ATOMS: atom_id res chain seq x y z
N MET A 1 -1.24 14.08 -18.34
CA MET A 1 0.18 14.28 -17.97
C MET A 1 1.01 14.32 -19.25
N PRO A 2 2.01 15.21 -19.37
CA PRO A 2 2.97 15.19 -20.49
C PRO A 2 3.82 13.91 -20.47
N ILE A 3 4.49 13.59 -21.59
CA ILE A 3 5.42 12.45 -21.67
C ILE A 3 6.60 12.70 -20.71
N PRO A 4 6.88 11.78 -19.76
CA PRO A 4 7.95 11.93 -18.79
C PRO A 4 9.31 11.81 -19.47
N GLN A 5 10.22 12.71 -19.12
CA GLN A 5 11.59 12.78 -19.67
C GLN A 5 12.64 12.23 -18.70
N SER A 6 12.20 11.67 -17.57
CA SER A 6 13.06 11.06 -16.55
C SER A 6 12.35 9.90 -15.86
N LYS A 7 13.12 9.04 -15.18
CA LYS A 7 12.58 7.89 -14.45
C LYS A 7 11.66 8.34 -13.32
N GLU A 8 12.07 9.37 -12.58
CA GLU A 8 11.31 9.96 -11.48
C GLU A 8 9.95 10.47 -11.97
N THR A 9 9.95 11.22 -13.07
CA THR A 9 8.70 11.76 -13.65
C THR A 9 7.80 10.62 -14.15
N GLY A 10 8.38 9.56 -14.71
CA GLY A 10 7.64 8.35 -15.10
C GLY A 10 7.02 7.64 -13.90
N ILE A 11 7.75 7.49 -12.80
CA ILE A 11 7.25 6.92 -11.55
C ILE A 11 6.11 7.78 -10.97
N VAL A 12 6.24 9.10 -10.97
CA VAL A 12 5.19 10.03 -10.50
C VAL A 12 3.91 9.89 -11.34
N MET A 13 4.02 9.83 -12.67
CA MET A 13 2.87 9.60 -13.55
C MET A 13 2.16 8.28 -13.23
N LEU A 14 2.93 7.22 -13.04
CA LEU A 14 2.39 5.90 -12.72
C LEU A 14 1.72 5.91 -11.34
N ALA A 15 2.33 6.56 -10.36
CA ALA A 15 1.81 6.67 -9.00
C ALA A 15 0.45 7.38 -8.99
N ASP A 16 0.33 8.53 -9.65
CA ASP A 16 -0.92 9.29 -9.76
C ASP A 16 -2.04 8.45 -10.42
N SER A 17 -1.72 7.77 -11.53
CA SER A 17 -2.68 6.90 -12.22
C SER A 17 -3.12 5.70 -11.37
N CYS A 18 -2.19 5.12 -10.61
CA CYS A 18 -2.48 3.96 -9.76
C CYS A 18 -3.22 4.35 -8.49
N GLU A 19 -2.89 5.48 -7.84
CA GLU A 19 -3.59 5.98 -6.65
C GLU A 19 -5.06 6.23 -6.97
N ALA A 20 -5.34 6.93 -8.08
CA ALA A 20 -6.71 7.21 -8.50
C ALA A 20 -7.54 5.92 -8.70
N ALA A 21 -6.94 4.88 -9.32
CA ALA A 21 -7.62 3.62 -9.55
C ALA A 21 -7.78 2.80 -8.26
N LEU A 22 -6.73 2.68 -7.47
CA LEU A 22 -6.72 1.89 -6.23
C LEU A 22 -7.61 2.51 -5.15
N ARG A 23 -7.74 3.84 -5.11
CA ARG A 23 -8.65 4.56 -4.21
C ARG A 23 -10.11 4.18 -4.42
N SER A 24 -10.48 3.74 -5.63
CA SER A 24 -11.85 3.28 -5.91
C SER A 24 -12.14 1.87 -5.39
N LEU A 25 -11.10 1.10 -5.03
CA LEU A 25 -11.21 -0.28 -4.54
C LEU A 25 -11.40 -0.28 -3.02
N LYS A 26 -12.65 -0.37 -2.55
CA LYS A 26 -12.97 -0.33 -1.12
C LYS A 26 -12.57 -1.61 -0.36
N GLU A 27 -12.55 -2.76 -1.03
CA GLU A 27 -12.33 -4.08 -0.42
C GLU A 27 -11.62 -5.05 -1.40
N ALA A 28 -10.54 -4.60 -2.03
CA ALA A 28 -9.77 -5.46 -2.93
C ALA A 28 -8.76 -6.32 -2.17
N THR A 29 -8.50 -7.52 -2.70
CA THR A 29 -7.34 -8.31 -2.33
C THR A 29 -6.06 -7.71 -2.92
N SER A 30 -4.91 -8.13 -2.39
CA SER A 30 -3.60 -7.70 -2.89
C SER A 30 -3.34 -8.15 -4.33
N GLU A 31 -3.89 -9.30 -4.72
CA GLU A 31 -3.81 -9.80 -6.09
C GLU A 31 -4.65 -8.94 -7.06
N GLU A 32 -5.86 -8.56 -6.67
CA GLU A 32 -6.71 -7.66 -7.46
C GLU A 32 -6.06 -6.28 -7.63
N ALA A 33 -5.47 -5.73 -6.56
CA ALA A 33 -4.71 -4.48 -6.63
C ALA A 33 -3.50 -4.60 -7.56
N LEU A 34 -2.74 -5.69 -7.48
CA LEU A 34 -1.60 -5.93 -8.38
C LEU A 34 -2.02 -6.04 -9.85
N ASN A 35 -3.12 -6.75 -10.11
CA ASN A 35 -3.66 -6.87 -11.46
C ASN A 35 -4.12 -5.51 -12.01
N MET A 36 -4.74 -4.68 -11.16
CA MET A 36 -5.12 -3.31 -11.51
C MET A 36 -3.89 -2.45 -11.88
N VAL A 37 -2.87 -2.44 -11.02
CA VAL A 37 -1.63 -1.67 -11.23
C VAL A 37 -0.92 -2.14 -12.50
N LYS A 38 -0.78 -3.46 -12.71
CA LYS A 38 -0.17 -4.01 -13.92
C LYS A 38 -0.95 -3.63 -15.18
N LYS A 39 -2.29 -3.59 -15.12
CA LYS A 39 -3.13 -3.16 -16.25
C LYS A 39 -2.86 -1.70 -16.60
N ILE A 40 -2.76 -0.81 -15.62
CA ILE A 40 -2.48 0.62 -15.82
C ILE A 40 -1.09 0.81 -16.40
N ILE A 41 -0.07 0.19 -15.82
CA ILE A 41 1.32 0.26 -16.31
C ILE A 41 1.41 -0.23 -17.76
N ARG A 42 0.78 -1.37 -18.07
CA ARG A 42 0.74 -1.90 -19.44
C ARG A 42 0.03 -0.97 -20.41
N ALA A 43 -1.05 -0.30 -19.99
CA ALA A 43 -1.72 0.69 -20.83
C ALA A 43 -0.77 1.86 -21.15
N ARG A 44 -0.13 2.46 -20.14
CA ARG A 44 0.86 3.53 -20.34
C ARG A 44 2.04 3.11 -21.22
N TRP A 45 2.50 1.87 -21.08
CA TRP A 45 3.56 1.32 -21.92
C TRP A 45 3.12 1.17 -23.38
N LYS A 46 1.93 0.62 -23.62
CA LYS A 46 1.38 0.43 -24.97
C LYS A 46 1.08 1.75 -25.68
N ASP A 47 0.64 2.75 -24.92
CA ASP A 47 0.34 4.09 -25.41
C ASP A 47 1.61 4.96 -25.59
N GLU A 48 2.80 4.35 -25.52
CA GLU A 48 4.13 4.98 -25.62
C GLU A 48 4.35 6.14 -24.64
N GLN A 49 3.55 6.22 -23.58
CA GLN A 49 3.59 7.33 -22.60
C GLN A 49 4.85 7.30 -21.75
N LEU A 50 5.59 6.19 -21.71
CA LEU A 50 6.80 6.04 -20.90
C LEU A 50 8.08 6.06 -21.75
N ARG A 51 7.96 6.25 -23.07
CA ARG A 51 9.05 6.04 -24.05
C ARG A 51 10.32 6.86 -23.75
N ASP A 52 10.16 8.09 -23.25
CA ASP A 52 11.25 9.03 -23.02
C ASP A 52 11.71 9.08 -21.54
N SER A 53 11.11 8.24 -20.68
CA SER A 53 11.42 8.24 -19.24
C SER A 53 12.69 7.44 -18.90
N GLY A 54 13.15 6.58 -19.81
CA GLY A 54 14.23 5.62 -19.54
C GLY A 54 13.84 4.45 -18.63
N LEU A 55 12.55 4.29 -18.29
CA LEU A 55 12.06 3.14 -17.52
C LEU A 55 12.07 1.86 -18.38
N THR A 56 12.55 0.79 -17.78
CA THR A 56 12.62 -0.54 -18.41
C THR A 56 11.50 -1.46 -17.92
N LYS A 57 11.16 -2.49 -18.71
CA LYS A 57 10.13 -3.48 -18.31
C LYS A 57 10.39 -4.13 -16.93
N PRO A 58 11.64 -4.53 -16.56
CA PRO A 58 11.91 -5.05 -15.22
C PRO A 58 11.68 -4.03 -14.09
N GLU A 59 12.02 -2.76 -14.33
CA GLU A 59 11.76 -1.68 -13.36
C GLU A 59 10.25 -1.47 -13.20
N LEU A 60 9.46 -1.59 -14.27
CA LEU A 60 8.01 -1.49 -14.20
C LEU A 60 7.37 -2.61 -13.37
N GLU A 61 7.87 -3.84 -13.45
CA GLU A 61 7.42 -4.92 -12.57
C GLU A 61 7.79 -4.63 -11.10
N THR A 62 8.97 -4.06 -10.85
CA THR A 62 9.39 -3.65 -9.50
C THR A 62 8.48 -2.55 -8.95
N ILE A 63 8.21 -1.51 -9.76
CA ILE A 63 7.31 -0.40 -9.42
C ILE A 63 5.91 -0.92 -9.10
N ALA A 64 5.39 -1.87 -9.89
CA ALA A 64 4.07 -2.45 -9.66
C ALA A 64 3.96 -3.10 -8.27
N ASN A 65 4.96 -3.89 -7.89
CA ASN A 65 5.01 -4.55 -6.59
C ASN A 65 5.11 -3.52 -5.45
N VAL A 66 5.97 -2.51 -5.59
CA VAL A 66 6.13 -1.44 -4.58
C VAL A 66 4.84 -0.65 -4.38
N PHE A 67 4.12 -0.30 -5.45
CA PHE A 67 2.84 0.40 -5.33
C PHE A 67 1.79 -0.40 -4.57
N VAL A 68 1.69 -1.71 -4.82
CA VAL A 68 0.77 -2.59 -4.08
C VAL A 68 1.20 -2.71 -2.63
N GLN A 69 2.50 -2.85 -2.34
CA GLN A 69 3.01 -2.90 -0.97
C GLN A 69 2.68 -1.63 -0.18
N ILE A 70 2.79 -0.46 -0.81
CA ILE A 70 2.43 0.82 -0.19
C ILE A 70 0.92 0.88 0.01
N TRP A 71 0.12 0.55 -1.00
CA TRP A 71 -1.33 0.52 -0.91
C TRP A 71 -1.86 -0.41 0.20
N GLN A 72 -1.27 -1.61 0.34
CA GLN A 72 -1.59 -2.56 1.42
C GLN A 72 -1.40 -1.94 2.81
N GLN A 73 -0.33 -1.15 3.02
CA GLN A 73 -0.06 -0.51 4.31
C GLN A 73 -1.15 0.51 4.71
N PHE A 74 -1.75 1.19 3.72
CA PHE A 74 -2.84 2.14 3.96
C PHE A 74 -4.19 1.45 4.16
N HIS A 75 -4.46 0.37 3.42
CA HIS A 75 -5.78 -0.28 3.39
C HIS A 75 -5.94 -1.44 4.39
N HIS A 76 -4.89 -2.20 4.69
CA HIS A 76 -4.93 -3.29 5.68
C HIS A 76 -4.31 -2.84 7.01
N LYS A 77 -4.96 -1.84 7.64
CA LYS A 77 -4.66 -1.23 8.95
C LYS A 77 -3.48 -1.80 9.73
N ARG A 78 -2.59 -0.87 10.12
CA ARG A 78 -1.67 -0.91 11.28
C ARG A 78 -1.86 -2.13 12.17
N ILE A 79 -0.78 -2.89 12.31
CA ILE A 79 -0.55 -3.86 13.38
C ILE A 79 -1.22 -3.34 14.67
N PRO A 80 -2.28 -3.98 15.19
CA PRO A 80 -2.70 -3.69 16.54
C PRO A 80 -1.49 -3.96 17.43
N TYR A 81 -1.11 -2.99 18.26
CA TYR A 81 -0.17 -3.25 19.35
C TYR A 81 -0.63 -4.55 20.02
N PRO A 82 0.25 -5.53 20.30
CA PRO A 82 -0.14 -6.66 21.11
C PRO A 82 -0.64 -6.07 22.43
N ALA A 83 -1.96 -6.05 22.62
CA ALA A 83 -2.55 -5.83 23.91
C ALA A 83 -2.05 -7.00 24.75
N SER A 84 -0.96 -6.79 25.48
CA SER A 84 -0.49 -7.77 26.43
C SER A 84 -1.57 -7.85 27.51
N PRO A 85 -2.23 -9.01 27.67
CA PRO A 85 -3.26 -9.16 28.68
C PRO A 85 -2.62 -9.28 30.07
N SER A 86 -3.32 -8.74 31.06
CA SER A 86 -3.13 -8.91 32.51
C SER A 86 -2.04 -8.06 33.17
N ALA A 87 -2.45 -6.86 33.61
CA ALA A 87 -1.98 -6.38 34.90
C ALA A 87 -2.46 -7.36 35.99
N PRO A 88 -1.61 -7.79 36.94
CA PRO A 88 -2.06 -8.64 38.04
C PRO A 88 -3.12 -7.88 38.86
N THR A 89 -4.26 -8.52 39.06
CA THR A 89 -5.31 -8.08 39.97
C THR A 89 -4.66 -7.78 41.34
N PRO A 90 -4.79 -6.56 41.90
CA PRO A 90 -4.33 -6.34 43.25
C PRO A 90 -5.15 -7.23 44.19
N PHE A 91 -4.46 -8.12 44.90
CA PHE A 91 -5.03 -8.85 46.03
C PHE A 91 -5.59 -7.83 47.01
N LEU A 92 -6.91 -7.78 47.16
CA LEU A 92 -7.53 -7.11 48.31
C LEU A 92 -7.32 -8.02 49.52
N PRO A 93 -6.57 -7.61 50.57
CA PRO A 93 -6.54 -8.35 51.81
C PRO A 93 -7.94 -8.30 52.43
N SER A 94 -8.51 -9.48 52.70
CA SER A 94 -9.74 -9.65 53.44
C SER A 94 -9.62 -8.97 54.81
N GLN A 95 -10.61 -8.14 55.16
CA GLN A 95 -10.68 -7.52 56.47
C GLN A 95 -10.73 -8.59 57.58
N PRO A 96 -10.09 -8.36 58.73
CA PRO A 96 -10.56 -8.95 59.98
C PRO A 96 -11.57 -8.03 60.66
N ILE A 97 -12.70 -8.65 60.95
CA ILE A 97 -13.78 -8.28 61.86
C ILE A 97 -13.29 -7.81 63.25
N GLY A 98 -13.98 -6.81 63.82
CA GLY A 98 -14.22 -6.72 65.27
C GLY A 98 -13.41 -5.69 66.06
N GLY A 99 -14.14 -4.77 66.68
CA GLY A 99 -13.68 -3.80 67.67
C GLY A 99 -14.75 -2.75 67.93
#